data_AF-A0A843KC37-F1
#
_entry.id   AF-A0A843KC37-F1
#
_cell.length_a   1.000
_cell.length_b   1.000
_cell.length_c   1.000
_cell.angle_alpha   90.00
_cell.angle_beta   90.00
_cell.angle_gamma   90.00
#
_symmetry.space_group_name_H-M   'P 1'
#
loop_
_entity.id
_entity.type
_entity.pdbx_description
1 polymer ?
#
loop_
_entity_poly.entity_id
_entity_poly.type
_entity_poly.pdbx_seq_one_letter_code
_entity_poly.pdbx_strand_id
1 'polypeptide(L)'
;MNDVSPSMDLISLAEDFIAAKQEEISLELSRKYLLSSDEVSEIVSTFLEDSYGPAMALAGEIEKREGLVLLFIGRKDCAICQRCYPVLERFIIEHREIEPVILDYSQPEGLIYHLIHREERGMLPLIAFIFKGKMMMKTCGECAAEHVYEKCYRDIRDDCSQNLYVH
;
A
#
# COMPACT_ATOMS: atom_id res chain seq x y z
N MET A 1 13.91 5.58 6.20
CA MET A 1 13.66 4.90 7.49
C MET A 1 13.03 3.57 7.16
N ASN A 2 13.60 2.46 7.66
CA ASN A 2 13.01 1.14 7.49
C ASN A 2 12.14 0.89 8.72
N ASP A 3 10.83 1.14 8.62
CA ASP A 3 9.92 0.80 9.70
C ASP A 3 9.52 -0.66 9.57
N VAL A 4 10.10 -1.48 10.45
CA VAL A 4 9.57 -2.82 10.74
C VAL A 4 8.54 -2.61 11.86
N SER A 5 7.36 -2.10 11.48
CA SER A 5 6.22 -1.95 12.38
C SER A 5 5.52 -3.30 12.59
N PRO A 6 4.78 -3.51 13.70
CA PRO A 6 3.92 -4.70 13.84
C PRO A 6 3.02 -4.85 12.61
N SER A 7 2.84 -6.09 12.15
CA SER A 7 2.16 -6.41 10.89
C SER A 7 0.77 -5.76 10.84
N MET A 8 0.61 -4.72 10.03
CA MET A 8 -0.65 -4.00 9.88
C MET A 8 -1.45 -4.65 8.75
N ASP A 9 -2.73 -4.86 8.98
CA ASP A 9 -3.65 -5.39 7.98
C ASP A 9 -3.97 -4.32 6.92
N LEU A 10 -3.85 -4.67 5.63
CA LEU A 10 -3.98 -3.73 4.51
C LEU A 10 -5.41 -3.18 4.40
N ILE A 11 -6.42 -4.03 4.60
CA ILE A 11 -7.83 -3.61 4.50
C ILE A 11 -8.18 -2.70 5.66
N SER A 12 -7.80 -3.06 6.88
CA SER A 12 -7.99 -2.23 8.07
C SER A 12 -7.33 -0.86 7.88
N LEU A 13 -6.11 -0.82 7.33
CA LEU A 13 -5.41 0.42 7.01
C LEU A 13 -6.18 1.30 6.01
N ALA A 14 -6.77 0.67 5.01
CA ALA A 14 -7.52 1.33 3.96
C ALA A 14 -8.85 1.89 4.49
N GLU A 15 -9.62 1.09 5.23
CA GLU A 15 -10.90 1.49 5.83
C GLU A 15 -10.73 2.67 6.79
N ASP A 16 -9.75 2.59 7.69
CA ASP A 16 -9.38 3.69 8.59
C ASP A 16 -9.05 4.99 7.84
N PHE A 17 -8.33 4.88 6.71
CA PHE A 17 -7.97 6.06 5.91
C PHE A 17 -9.21 6.68 5.27
N ILE A 18 -10.10 5.87 4.69
CA ILE A 18 -11.34 6.34 4.09
C ILE A 18 -12.24 7.00 5.14
N ALA A 19 -12.37 6.40 6.32
CA ALA A 19 -13.14 6.96 7.43
C ALA A 19 -12.59 8.34 7.87
N ALA A 20 -11.27 8.44 8.04
CA ALA A 20 -10.62 9.70 8.41
C ALA A 20 -10.82 10.78 7.32
N LYS A 21 -10.70 10.41 6.03
CA LYS A 21 -10.94 11.35 4.92
C LYS A 21 -12.39 11.76 4.78
N GLN A 22 -13.33 10.85 5.04
CA GLN A 22 -14.75 11.17 5.07
C GLN A 22 -15.04 12.22 6.13
N GLU A 23 -14.51 12.07 7.35
CA GLU A 23 -14.69 13.05 8.43
C GLU A 23 -14.04 14.41 8.07
N GLU A 24 -12.80 14.40 7.61
CA GLU A 24 -12.02 15.60 7.26
C GLU A 24 -12.74 16.44 6.19
N ILE A 25 -13.10 15.82 5.07
CA ILE A 25 -13.74 16.51 3.94
C ILE A 25 -15.16 16.95 4.31
N SER A 26 -15.90 16.11 5.05
CA SER A 26 -17.25 16.48 5.50
C SER A 26 -17.24 17.74 6.36
N LEU A 27 -16.28 17.83 7.29
CA LEU A 27 -16.12 18.99 8.15
C LEU A 27 -15.74 20.24 7.35
N GLU A 28 -14.86 20.11 6.35
CA GLU A 28 -14.46 21.22 5.47
C GLU A 28 -15.65 21.74 4.65
N LEU A 29 -16.37 20.84 3.96
CA LEU A 29 -17.48 21.21 3.10
C LEU A 29 -18.65 21.81 3.89
N SER A 30 -19.02 21.22 5.02
CA SER A 30 -20.07 21.74 5.90
C SER A 30 -19.77 23.18 6.33
N ARG A 31 -18.52 23.46 6.71
CA ARG A 31 -18.10 24.79 7.15
C ARG A 31 -18.05 25.80 6.01
N LYS A 32 -17.56 25.39 4.84
CA LYS A 32 -17.31 26.30 3.71
C LYS A 32 -18.58 26.64 2.94
N TYR A 33 -19.51 25.70 2.84
CA TYR A 33 -20.70 25.82 1.99
C TYR A 33 -22.03 25.81 2.77
N LEU A 34 -22.00 25.70 4.10
CA LEU A 34 -23.18 25.69 4.98
C LEU A 34 -24.21 24.61 4.59
N LEU A 35 -23.72 23.49 4.07
CA LEU A 35 -24.54 22.36 3.66
C LEU A 35 -25.03 21.57 4.87
N SER A 36 -26.16 20.88 4.70
CA SER A 36 -26.65 19.93 5.70
C SER A 36 -25.78 18.67 5.76
N SER A 37 -25.88 17.93 6.88
CA SER A 37 -25.12 16.68 7.05
C SER A 37 -25.46 15.65 5.96
N ASP A 38 -26.71 15.60 5.51
CA ASP A 38 -27.16 14.61 4.51
C ASP A 38 -26.57 14.95 3.13
N GLU A 39 -26.63 16.22 2.72
CA GLU A 39 -26.05 16.68 1.46
C GLU A 39 -24.53 16.46 1.41
N VAL A 40 -23.84 16.75 2.51
CA VAL A 40 -22.39 16.54 2.61
C VAL A 40 -22.03 15.06 2.54
N SER A 41 -22.78 14.20 3.25
CA SER A 41 -22.51 12.76 3.29
C SER A 41 -22.56 12.14 1.89
N GLU A 42 -23.59 12.45 1.10
CA GLU A 42 -23.73 11.94 -0.27
C GLU A 42 -22.57 12.42 -1.17
N ILE A 43 -22.28 13.72 -1.17
CA ILE A 43 -21.20 14.30 -1.98
C ILE A 43 -19.85 13.68 -1.64
N VAL A 44 -19.53 13.57 -0.34
CA VAL A 44 -18.24 13.05 0.11
C VAL A 44 -18.13 11.55 -0.19
N SER A 45 -19.19 10.78 0.01
CA SER A 45 -19.19 9.35 -0.28
C SER A 45 -18.96 9.09 -1.77
N THR A 46 -19.65 9.79 -2.67
CA THR A 46 -19.43 9.67 -4.12
C THR A 46 -18.02 10.08 -4.50
N PHE A 47 -17.53 11.21 -3.98
CA PHE A 47 -16.17 11.67 -4.26
C PHE A 47 -15.10 10.66 -3.84
N LEU A 48 -15.23 10.07 -2.65
CA LEU A 48 -14.27 9.09 -2.14
C LEU A 48 -14.33 7.78 -2.92
N GLU A 49 -15.52 7.30 -3.30
CA GLU A 49 -15.68 6.11 -4.14
C GLU A 49 -15.05 6.33 -5.52
N ASP A 50 -15.35 7.47 -6.17
CA ASP A 50 -14.79 7.79 -7.48
C ASP A 50 -13.26 7.94 -7.45
N SER A 51 -12.73 8.49 -6.35
CA SER A 51 -11.29 8.74 -6.20
C SER A 51 -10.51 7.50 -5.77
N TYR A 52 -10.98 6.78 -4.74
CA TYR A 52 -10.23 5.71 -4.08
C TYR A 52 -10.83 4.31 -4.30
N GLY A 53 -12.02 4.18 -4.87
CA GLY A 53 -12.65 2.89 -5.16
C GLY A 53 -11.73 1.92 -5.91
N PRO A 54 -11.01 2.33 -6.98
CA PRO A 54 -10.03 1.47 -7.64
C PRO A 54 -8.89 1.00 -6.73
N ALA A 55 -8.38 1.88 -5.86
CA ALA A 55 -7.33 1.53 -4.88
C ALA A 55 -7.85 0.57 -3.79
N MET A 56 -9.10 0.75 -3.33
CA MET A 56 -9.77 -0.15 -2.39
C MET A 56 -10.00 -1.52 -3.00
N ALA A 57 -10.47 -1.58 -4.26
CA ALA A 57 -10.65 -2.82 -4.99
C ALA A 57 -9.32 -3.57 -5.12
N LEU A 58 -8.23 -2.87 -5.50
CA LEU A 58 -6.91 -3.47 -5.58
C LEU A 58 -6.41 -3.98 -4.21
N ALA A 59 -6.65 -3.24 -3.13
CA ALA A 59 -6.30 -3.70 -1.78
C ALA A 59 -7.02 -5.03 -1.46
N GLY A 60 -8.30 -5.14 -1.80
CA GLY A 60 -9.08 -6.38 -1.67
C GLY A 60 -8.61 -7.52 -2.58
N GLU A 61 -8.06 -7.23 -3.75
CA GLU A 61 -7.43 -8.23 -4.61
C GLU A 61 -6.10 -8.72 -4.04
N ILE A 62 -5.28 -7.81 -3.50
CA ILE A 62 -4.00 -8.15 -2.86
C ILE A 62 -4.22 -9.02 -1.63
N GLU A 63 -5.22 -8.70 -0.80
CA GLU A 63 -5.56 -9.45 0.41
C GLU A 63 -5.90 -10.92 0.13
N LYS A 64 -6.57 -11.20 -0.98
CA LYS A 64 -6.98 -12.55 -1.39
C LYS A 64 -5.85 -13.41 -1.93
N ARG A 65 -4.66 -12.84 -2.18
CA ARG A 65 -3.52 -13.61 -2.70
C ARG A 65 -2.91 -14.46 -1.59
N GLU A 66 -2.67 -15.72 -1.91
CA GLU A 66 -2.03 -16.66 -0.98
C GLU A 66 -0.51 -16.46 -0.90
N GLY A 67 0.09 -15.95 -1.99
CA GLY A 67 1.52 -15.71 -2.11
C GLY A 67 2.00 -14.43 -1.43
N LEU A 68 3.33 -14.28 -1.36
CA LEU A 68 3.96 -13.04 -0.97
C LEU A 68 3.85 -12.03 -2.10
N VAL A 69 3.22 -10.89 -1.84
CA VAL A 69 3.06 -9.80 -2.78
C VAL A 69 4.15 -8.76 -2.55
N LEU A 70 4.83 -8.36 -3.63
CA LEU A 70 5.70 -7.20 -3.66
C LEU A 70 4.99 -6.07 -4.40
N LEU A 71 4.54 -5.07 -3.65
CA LEU A 71 3.92 -3.87 -4.18
C LEU A 71 4.98 -2.80 -4.44
N PHE A 72 5.11 -2.36 -5.69
CA PHE A 72 5.91 -1.23 -6.11
C PHE A 72 5.01 -0.14 -6.69
N ILE A 73 5.04 1.04 -6.08
CA ILE A 73 4.34 2.22 -6.58
C ILE A 73 5.38 3.27 -6.92
N GLY A 74 5.54 3.56 -8.21
CA GLY A 74 6.50 4.52 -8.71
C GLY A 74 5.86 5.53 -9.66
N ARG A 75 6.70 6.29 -10.35
CA ARG A 75 6.30 7.12 -11.49
C ARG A 75 7.35 7.00 -12.58
N LYS A 76 6.92 7.12 -13.83
CA LYS A 76 7.84 7.10 -14.97
C LYS A 76 8.87 8.23 -14.94
N ASP A 77 8.52 9.41 -14.43
CA ASP A 77 9.38 10.60 -14.38
C ASP A 77 10.17 10.75 -13.06
N CYS A 78 10.11 9.75 -12.20
CA CYS A 78 10.80 9.73 -10.91
C CYS A 78 12.18 9.06 -11.02
N ALA A 79 13.26 9.84 -10.89
CA ALA A 79 14.64 9.34 -11.01
C ALA A 79 14.98 8.27 -9.95
N ILE A 80 14.48 8.42 -8.72
CA ILE A 80 14.65 7.42 -7.66
C ILE A 80 13.97 6.11 -8.07
N CYS A 81 12.73 6.18 -8.56
CA CYS A 81 11.95 5.04 -9.00
C CYS A 81 12.65 4.26 -10.12
N GLN A 82 13.23 4.97 -11.09
CA GLN A 82 14.02 4.37 -12.18
C GLN A 82 15.30 3.68 -11.70
N ARG A 83 15.91 4.15 -10.59
CA ARG A 83 17.06 3.47 -9.97
C ARG A 83 16.66 2.26 -9.15
N CYS A 84 15.55 2.35 -8.42
CA CYS A 84 15.08 1.29 -7.53
C CYS A 84 14.53 0.08 -8.31
N TYR A 85 13.80 0.33 -9.39
CA TYR A 85 13.07 -0.71 -10.11
C TYR A 85 13.96 -1.87 -10.60
N PRO A 86 15.13 -1.64 -11.24
CA PRO A 86 16.01 -2.74 -11.66
C PRO A 86 16.52 -3.62 -10.52
N VAL A 87 16.71 -3.06 -9.31
CA VAL A 87 17.12 -3.82 -8.13
C VAL A 87 16.00 -4.77 -7.69
N LEU A 88 14.76 -4.28 -7.66
CA LEU A 88 13.59 -5.08 -7.31
C LEU A 88 13.26 -6.11 -8.39
N GLU A 89 13.40 -5.76 -9.66
CA GLU A 89 13.16 -6.66 -10.78
C GLU A 89 14.09 -7.88 -10.71
N ARG A 90 15.39 -7.66 -10.43
CA ARG A 90 16.33 -8.76 -10.19
C ARG A 90 15.88 -9.64 -9.03
N PHE A 91 15.52 -9.03 -7.90
CA PHE A 91 15.05 -9.75 -6.72
C PHE A 91 13.81 -10.61 -7.01
N ILE A 92 12.82 -10.07 -7.74
CA ILE A 92 11.61 -10.81 -8.15
C ILE A 92 11.96 -11.99 -9.08
N ILE A 93 12.91 -11.82 -9.99
CA ILE A 93 13.35 -12.90 -10.89
C ILE A 93 14.01 -14.05 -10.11
N GLU A 94 14.77 -13.72 -9.07
CA GLU A 94 15.44 -14.69 -8.20
C GLU A 94 14.45 -15.45 -7.28
N HIS A 95 13.33 -14.81 -6.90
CA HIS A 95 12.29 -15.37 -6.03
C HIS A 95 10.94 -15.47 -6.75
N ARG A 96 10.77 -16.50 -7.58
CA ARG A 96 9.64 -16.64 -8.52
C ARG A 96 8.26 -16.77 -7.88
N GLU A 97 8.20 -17.12 -6.61
CA GLU A 97 6.99 -17.20 -5.80
C GLU A 97 6.51 -15.84 -5.29
N ILE A 98 7.30 -14.78 -5.47
CA ILE A 98 6.85 -13.41 -5.21
C ILE A 98 5.94 -12.96 -6.33
N GLU A 99 4.76 -12.50 -5.96
CA GLU A 99 3.80 -11.92 -6.88
C GLU A 99 4.01 -10.39 -6.96
N PRO A 100 4.54 -9.85 -8.08
CA PRO A 100 4.73 -8.42 -8.19
C PRO A 100 3.39 -7.70 -8.50
N VAL A 101 3.18 -6.57 -7.84
CA VAL A 101 2.16 -5.57 -8.19
C VAL A 101 2.88 -4.26 -8.44
N ILE A 102 2.95 -3.84 -9.69
CA ILE A 102 3.71 -2.67 -10.14
C ILE A 102 2.74 -1.62 -10.64
N LEU A 103 2.71 -0.46 -10.00
CA LEU A 103 1.76 0.62 -10.29
C LEU A 103 2.48 1.92 -10.58
N ASP A 104 1.87 2.72 -11.45
CA ASP A 104 2.17 4.13 -11.57
C ASP A 104 1.25 4.92 -10.63
N TYR A 105 1.84 5.75 -9.77
CA TYR A 105 1.13 6.58 -8.80
C TYR A 105 0.09 7.51 -9.43
N SER A 106 0.24 7.86 -10.72
CA SER A 106 -0.73 8.70 -11.43
C SER A 106 -2.02 7.99 -11.81
N GLN A 107 -2.06 6.66 -11.72
CA GLN A 107 -3.27 5.87 -11.98
C GLN A 107 -4.15 5.77 -10.72
N PRO A 108 -5.48 5.60 -10.86
CA PRO A 108 -6.39 5.51 -9.72
C PRO A 108 -6.01 4.42 -8.70
N GLU A 109 -5.58 3.25 -9.17
CA GLU A 109 -5.12 2.15 -8.32
C GLU A 109 -3.83 2.51 -7.57
N GLY A 110 -3.00 3.38 -8.14
CA GLY A 110 -1.78 3.91 -7.53
C GLY A 110 -2.05 4.72 -6.25
N LEU A 111 -3.29 5.18 -6.04
CA LEU A 111 -3.70 5.86 -4.81
C LEU A 111 -3.77 4.93 -3.59
N ILE A 112 -3.61 3.61 -3.76
CA ILE A 112 -3.32 2.67 -2.67
C ILE A 112 -2.10 3.11 -1.85
N TYR A 113 -1.22 3.92 -2.45
CA TYR A 113 -0.16 4.64 -1.77
C TYR A 113 -0.66 5.37 -0.52
N HIS A 114 -1.76 6.13 -0.62
CA HIS A 114 -2.28 6.93 0.50
C HIS A 114 -2.95 6.08 1.58
N LEU A 115 -3.53 4.94 1.17
CA LEU A 115 -4.10 3.95 2.09
C LEU A 115 -3.01 3.37 3.01
N ILE A 116 -1.80 3.17 2.47
CA ILE A 116 -0.65 2.56 3.17
C ILE A 116 0.26 3.60 3.85
N HIS A 117 0.46 4.74 3.21
CA HIS A 117 1.38 5.80 3.63
C HIS A 117 0.62 7.09 3.93
N ARG A 118 0.31 7.26 5.21
CA ARG A 118 -0.51 8.36 5.74
C ARG A 118 0.28 9.66 6.04
N GLU A 119 1.56 9.73 5.68
CA GLU A 119 2.36 10.92 5.94
C GLU A 119 2.20 11.98 4.84
N GLU A 120 2.17 13.25 5.23
CA GLU A 120 2.00 14.38 4.30
C GLU A 120 3.19 14.55 3.34
N ARG A 121 4.39 14.08 3.71
CA ARG A 121 5.59 14.16 2.86
C ARG A 121 5.90 12.81 2.24
N GLY A 122 5.00 12.38 1.37
CA GLY A 122 5.19 11.15 0.61
C GLY A 122 6.47 11.18 -0.23
N MET A 123 7.25 10.10 -0.17
CA MET A 123 8.37 9.84 -1.08
C MET A 123 8.07 8.63 -1.95
N LEU A 124 8.42 8.72 -3.24
CA LEU A 124 8.35 7.62 -4.19
C LEU A 124 9.76 7.05 -4.46
N PRO A 125 9.87 5.76 -4.82
CA PRO A 125 8.79 4.77 -4.85
C PRO A 125 8.33 4.34 -3.45
N LEU A 126 7.11 3.84 -3.34
CA LEU A 126 6.69 2.99 -2.22
C LEU A 126 6.97 1.54 -2.60
N ILE A 127 7.62 0.81 -1.70
CA ILE A 127 7.92 -0.62 -1.84
C ILE A 127 7.38 -1.29 -0.59
N ALA A 128 6.43 -2.22 -0.75
CA ALA A 128 5.85 -2.96 0.36
C ALA A 128 5.81 -4.46 0.09
N PHE A 129 6.06 -5.24 1.14
CA PHE A 129 5.92 -6.69 1.16
C PHE A 129 4.65 -7.02 1.93
N ILE A 130 3.73 -7.71 1.28
CA ILE A 130 2.39 -7.99 1.81
C ILE A 130 2.17 -9.50 1.74
N PHE A 131 1.83 -10.12 2.86
CA PHE A 131 1.58 -11.55 2.94
C PHE A 131 0.26 -11.81 3.64
N LYS A 132 -0.68 -12.48 2.95
CA LYS A 132 -2.04 -12.77 3.45
C LYS A 132 -2.73 -11.51 4.00
N GLY A 133 -2.73 -10.44 3.20
CA GLY A 133 -3.30 -9.14 3.57
C GLY A 133 -2.48 -8.32 4.57
N LYS A 134 -1.45 -8.90 5.22
CA LYS A 134 -0.65 -8.20 6.23
C LYS A 134 0.59 -7.57 5.62
N MET A 135 0.81 -6.29 5.93
CA MET A 135 2.03 -5.59 5.56
C MET A 135 3.18 -6.02 6.47
N MET A 136 4.17 -6.67 5.87
CA MET A 136 5.34 -7.21 6.55
C MET A 136 6.51 -6.24 6.57
N MET A 137 6.62 -5.43 5.51
CA MET A 137 7.61 -4.37 5.38
C MET A 137 7.05 -3.28 4.46
N LYS A 138 7.40 -2.03 4.74
CA LYS A 138 7.28 -0.93 3.77
C LYS A 138 8.49 -0.02 3.80
N THR A 139 8.84 0.52 2.65
CA THR A 139 9.84 1.58 2.48
C THR A 139 9.33 2.61 1.48
N CYS A 140 9.78 3.86 1.62
CA CYS A 140 9.46 4.95 0.71
C CYS A 140 10.74 5.70 0.36
N GLY A 141 10.87 6.14 -0.90
CA GLY A 141 12.07 6.81 -1.40
C GLY A 141 13.11 5.82 -1.93
N GLU A 142 14.40 6.09 -1.68
CA GLU A 142 15.49 5.22 -2.15
C GLU A 142 15.28 3.77 -1.70
N CYS A 143 15.50 2.81 -2.59
CA CYS A 143 15.37 1.40 -2.28
C CYS A 143 16.29 1.03 -1.12
N ALA A 144 15.82 0.11 -0.29
CA ALA A 144 16.69 -0.55 0.67
C ALA A 144 17.75 -1.38 -0.08
N ALA A 145 18.85 -1.68 0.61
CA ALA A 145 19.82 -2.62 0.09
C ALA A 145 19.18 -4.01 -0.03
N GLU A 146 19.57 -4.77 -1.05
CA GLU A 146 19.03 -6.10 -1.39
C GLU A 146 18.97 -7.08 -0.19
N HIS A 147 19.98 -7.05 0.68
CA HIS A 147 20.02 -7.89 1.88
C HIS A 147 18.86 -7.64 2.86
N VAL A 148 18.23 -6.46 2.82
CA VAL A 148 17.06 -6.11 3.62
C VAL A 148 15.83 -6.84 3.08
N TYR A 149 15.66 -6.88 1.76
CA TYR A 149 14.59 -7.61 1.10
C TYR A 149 14.75 -9.13 1.29
N GLU A 150 15.97 -9.65 1.12
CA GLU A 150 16.32 -11.04 1.39
C GLU A 150 15.98 -11.46 2.82
N LYS A 151 16.32 -10.60 3.79
CA LYS A 151 15.99 -10.87 5.19
C LYS A 151 14.48 -10.95 5.40
N CYS A 152 13.73 -9.96 4.92
CA CYS A 152 12.27 -9.95 5.04
C CYS A 152 11.63 -11.18 4.40
N TYR A 153 12.07 -11.53 3.20
CA TYR A 153 11.59 -12.71 2.49
C TYR A 153 11.86 -14.01 3.26
N ARG A 154 13.08 -14.19 3.81
CA ARG A 154 13.40 -15.36 4.64
C ARG A 154 12.57 -15.41 5.91
N ASP A 155 12.44 -14.29 6.62
CA ASP A 155 11.65 -14.20 7.86
C ASP A 155 10.19 -14.64 7.61
N ILE A 156 9.58 -14.17 6.50
CA ILE A 156 8.21 -14.58 6.09
C ILE A 156 8.13 -16.08 5.79
N ARG A 157 9.13 -16.64 5.10
CA ARG A 157 9.15 -18.06 4.77
C ARG A 157 9.37 -18.96 5.98
N ASP A 158 10.25 -18.54 6.89
CA ASP A 158 10.54 -19.28 8.11
C ASP A 158 9.29 -19.33 9.01
N ASP A 159 8.58 -18.22 9.16
CA ASP A 159 7.29 -18.16 9.86
C ASP A 159 6.24 -19.11 9.22
N CYS A 160 6.18 -19.19 7.89
CA CYS A 160 5.31 -20.15 7.20
C CYS A 160 5.71 -21.60 7.48
N SER A 161 7.01 -21.88 7.50
CA SER A 161 7.53 -23.23 7.73
C SER A 161 7.28 -23.70 9.16
N GLN A 162 7.45 -22.83 10.16
CA GLN A 162 7.22 -23.17 11.56
C GLN A 162 5.75 -23.46 11.85
N ASN A 163 4.81 -22.74 11.21
CA ASN A 163 3.38 -22.99 11.34
C ASN A 163 2.93 -24.34 10.76
N LEU A 164 3.74 -24.98 9.90
CA LEU A 164 3.45 -26.33 9.37
C LEU A 164 3.85 -27.46 10.34
N TYR A 165 4.68 -27.19 11.37
CA TYR A 165 5.16 -28.19 12.33
C TYR A 165 4.44 -28.15 13.69
N VAL A 166 3.38 -27.34 13.83
CA VAL A 166 2.60 -27.17 15.08
C VAL A 166 1.23 -27.89 15.01
N HIS A 167 1.01 -28.74 14.01
CA HIS A 167 -0.19 -29.57 13.88
C HIS A 167 0.11 -31.07 13.94
#